data_AF-Q9UXS4-F1
#
_entry.id   AF-Q9UXS4-F1
#
_cell.length_a   1.000
_cell.length_b   1.000
_cell.length_c   1.000
_cell.angle_alpha   90.00
_cell.angle_beta   90.00
_cell.angle_gamma   90.00
#
_symmetry.space_group_name_H-M   'P 1'
#
loop_
_entity.id
_entity.type
_entity.pdbx_description
1 polymer ?
#
loop_
_entity_poly.entity_id
_entity_poly.type
_entity_poly.pdbx_seq_one_letter_code
_entity_poly.pdbx_strand_id
1 'polypeptide(L)'
;AAHGGNRTGRVFTGDESGKWVTKALYELGLSNLEFSLSREENLILRGVYLTNAVKCAPPENKPLREEILNCNYFLRKEIMSLRNLKVILALGKMAFDSVCMAFNEKCKFSHGVVYDVKGKKIVGSYHPSAQNTKTGRLTWESFMQVVRKAYELTKES
;
A
#
# COMPACT_ATOMS: atom_id res chain seq x y z
N ALA A 1 -9.83 2.27 -5.88
CA ALA A 1 -10.50 1.93 -7.14
C ALA A 1 -12.01 2.10 -7.00
N ALA A 2 -12.71 2.48 -8.07
CA ALA A 2 -14.17 2.64 -8.07
C ALA A 2 -14.94 1.34 -7.67
N HIS A 3 -14.35 0.16 -7.93
CA HIS A 3 -15.00 -1.14 -7.66
C HIS A 3 -14.54 -1.88 -6.39
N GLY A 4 -13.51 -1.36 -5.70
CA GLY A 4 -12.93 -1.97 -4.49
C GLY A 4 -13.30 -1.20 -3.22
N GLY A 5 -12.29 -0.64 -2.54
CA GLY A 5 -12.49 0.05 -1.26
C GLY A 5 -13.46 1.24 -1.27
N ASN A 6 -13.74 1.85 -2.43
CA ASN A 6 -14.75 2.91 -2.54
C ASN A 6 -16.18 2.36 -2.55
N ARG A 7 -16.37 1.10 -2.94
CA ARG A 7 -17.66 0.37 -2.89
C ARG A 7 -17.90 -0.27 -1.53
N THR A 8 -16.84 -0.82 -0.92
CA THR A 8 -16.92 -1.55 0.36
C THR A 8 -16.65 -0.70 1.58
N GLY A 9 -16.14 0.53 1.42
CA GLY A 9 -15.70 1.40 2.53
C GLY A 9 -14.43 0.92 3.23
N ARG A 10 -13.80 -0.16 2.75
CA ARG A 10 -12.58 -0.74 3.31
C ARG A 10 -11.51 -0.87 2.23
N VAL A 11 -10.37 -0.22 2.44
CA VAL A 11 -9.25 -0.23 1.49
C VAL A 11 -8.86 -1.68 1.15
N PHE A 12 -8.61 -1.97 -0.13
CA PHE A 12 -8.23 -3.30 -0.64
C PHE A 12 -9.25 -4.43 -0.39
N THR A 13 -10.54 -4.11 -0.28
CA THR A 13 -11.61 -5.12 -0.19
C THR A 13 -12.46 -5.16 -1.45
N GLY A 14 -12.65 -6.35 -2.01
CA GLY A 14 -13.51 -6.57 -3.18
C GLY A 14 -12.90 -6.26 -4.55
N ASP A 15 -11.56 -6.11 -4.65
CA ASP A 15 -10.82 -5.98 -5.92
C ASP A 15 -9.58 -6.90 -5.99
N GLU A 16 -9.08 -7.14 -7.20
CA GLU A 16 -7.97 -8.07 -7.45
C GLU A 16 -6.65 -7.64 -6.78
N SER A 17 -6.38 -6.34 -6.73
CA SER A 17 -5.21 -5.82 -6.03
C SER A 17 -5.31 -6.06 -4.53
N GLY A 18 -6.51 -6.00 -3.96
CA GLY A 18 -6.77 -6.29 -2.57
C GLY A 18 -6.62 -7.75 -2.20
N LYS A 19 -6.95 -8.67 -3.13
CA LYS A 19 -6.66 -10.10 -2.94
C LYS A 19 -5.16 -10.36 -2.82
N TRP A 20 -4.33 -9.71 -3.66
CA TRP A 20 -2.87 -9.83 -3.58
C TRP A 20 -2.33 -9.37 -2.23
N VAL A 21 -2.75 -8.18 -1.79
CA VAL A 21 -2.31 -7.61 -0.51
C VAL A 21 -2.75 -8.50 0.66
N THR A 22 -4.03 -8.87 0.72
CA THR A 22 -4.57 -9.65 1.84
C THR A 22 -3.94 -11.04 1.90
N LYS A 23 -3.76 -11.70 0.75
CA LYS A 23 -3.09 -13.01 0.68
C LYS A 23 -1.65 -12.93 1.17
N ALA A 24 -0.92 -11.88 0.80
CA ALA A 24 0.47 -11.70 1.24
C ALA A 24 0.56 -11.48 2.75
N LEU A 25 -0.39 -10.72 3.32
CA LEU A 25 -0.49 -10.54 4.77
C LEU A 25 -0.88 -11.84 5.47
N TYR A 26 -1.76 -12.64 4.88
CA TYR A 26 -2.14 -13.95 5.40
C TYR A 26 -0.97 -14.94 5.43
N GLU A 27 -0.18 -15.02 4.35
CA GLU A 27 1.04 -15.85 4.30
C GLU A 27 2.08 -15.45 5.35
N LEU A 28 2.06 -14.20 5.83
CA LEU A 28 2.91 -13.72 6.93
C LEU A 28 2.26 -13.83 8.32
N GLY A 29 1.03 -14.35 8.42
CA GLY A 29 0.28 -14.41 9.69
C GLY A 29 -0.24 -13.05 10.20
N LEU A 30 -0.16 -12.00 9.37
CA LEU A 30 -0.58 -10.64 9.69
C LEU A 30 -2.08 -10.40 9.41
N SER A 31 -2.75 -11.35 8.75
CA SER A 31 -4.19 -11.36 8.50
C SER A 31 -4.80 -12.67 9.00
N ASN A 32 -6.05 -12.64 9.48
CA ASN A 32 -6.81 -13.84 9.79
C ASN A 32 -7.51 -14.46 8.57
N LEU A 33 -7.65 -13.73 7.46
CA LEU A 33 -8.29 -14.19 6.23
C LEU A 33 -7.32 -14.10 5.05
N GLU A 34 -7.38 -15.08 4.15
CA GLU A 34 -6.59 -15.06 2.91
C GLU A 34 -7.10 -13.97 1.95
N PHE A 35 -8.41 -13.75 1.90
CA PHE A 35 -9.04 -12.76 1.03
C PHE A 35 -10.01 -11.87 1.81
N SER A 36 -10.07 -10.59 1.41
CA SER A 36 -11.06 -9.61 1.88
C SER A 36 -12.04 -9.33 0.75
N LEU A 37 -13.15 -10.05 0.73
CA LEU A 37 -14.16 -10.03 -0.33
C LEU A 37 -15.28 -9.03 -0.01
N SER A 38 -15.65 -8.89 1.27
CA SER A 38 -16.72 -7.99 1.70
C SER A 38 -16.37 -7.23 2.99
N ARG A 39 -17.15 -6.18 3.30
CA ARG A 39 -17.04 -5.45 4.58
C ARG A 39 -17.60 -6.25 5.76
N GLU A 40 -18.51 -7.17 5.49
CA GLU A 40 -19.18 -8.01 6.47
C GLU A 40 -18.24 -9.09 7.03
N GLU A 41 -17.16 -9.38 6.32
CA GLU A 41 -16.09 -10.25 6.80
C GLU A 41 -15.29 -9.57 7.91
N ASN A 42 -15.12 -10.29 9.02
CA ASN A 42 -14.32 -9.85 10.16
C ASN A 42 -12.81 -9.98 9.87
N LEU A 43 -12.32 -9.29 8.83
CA LEU A 43 -10.89 -9.22 8.55
C LEU A 43 -10.21 -8.43 9.68
N ILE A 44 -9.25 -9.08 10.33
CA ILE A 44 -8.40 -8.58 11.40
C ILE A 44 -6.97 -8.52 10.86
N LEU A 45 -6.36 -7.35 10.95
CA LEU A 45 -4.96 -7.14 10.63
C LEU A 45 -4.15 -6.95 11.92
N ARG A 46 -3.01 -7.62 12.02
CA ARG A 46 -2.12 -7.55 13.18
C ARG A 46 -0.86 -6.79 12.81
N GLY A 47 -0.64 -5.64 13.44
CA GLY A 47 0.56 -4.81 13.18
C GLY A 47 0.61 -4.16 11.80
N VAL A 48 -0.50 -4.16 11.06
CA VAL A 48 -0.60 -3.61 9.70
C VAL A 48 -1.72 -2.58 9.61
N TYR A 49 -1.45 -1.49 8.90
CA TYR A 49 -2.42 -0.46 8.58
C TYR A 49 -2.46 -0.27 7.06
N LEU A 50 -3.66 -0.36 6.47
CA LEU A 50 -3.87 -0.19 5.03
C LEU A 50 -4.54 1.16 4.75
N THR A 51 -4.01 1.91 3.78
CA THR A 51 -4.57 3.20 3.39
C THR A 51 -4.28 3.50 1.91
N ASN A 52 -4.93 4.54 1.39
CA ASN A 52 -4.71 5.07 0.05
C ASN A 52 -4.04 6.44 0.10
N ALA A 53 -3.20 6.74 -0.90
CA ALA A 53 -2.60 8.06 -1.06
C ALA A 53 -3.62 9.13 -1.49
N VAL A 54 -4.63 8.75 -2.27
CA VAL A 54 -5.81 9.59 -2.58
C VAL A 54 -7.03 9.00 -1.88
N LYS A 55 -7.80 9.82 -1.17
CA LYS A 55 -8.87 9.36 -0.28
C LYS A 55 -10.22 9.17 -0.98
N CYS A 56 -10.41 9.81 -2.13
CA CYS A 56 -11.58 9.65 -2.99
C CYS A 56 -11.24 8.75 -4.19
N ALA A 57 -12.22 8.03 -4.74
CA ALA A 57 -11.99 7.33 -6.02
C ALA A 57 -12.04 8.34 -7.18
N PRO A 58 -10.93 8.54 -7.91
CA PRO A 58 -10.93 9.42 -9.06
C PRO A 58 -11.54 8.71 -10.28
N PRO A 59 -12.09 9.46 -11.26
CA PRO A 59 -12.47 8.92 -12.55
C PRO A 59 -11.34 8.09 -13.18
N GLU A 60 -11.69 6.97 -13.79
CA GLU A 60 -10.74 6.02 -14.43
C GLU A 60 -9.57 5.53 -13.55
N ASN A 61 -9.62 5.73 -12.23
CA ASN A 61 -8.50 5.49 -11.32
C ASN A 61 -7.24 6.33 -11.64
N LYS A 62 -7.41 7.50 -12.28
CA LYS A 62 -6.33 8.41 -12.65
C LYS A 62 -6.53 9.76 -11.93
N PRO A 63 -6.02 9.91 -10.69
CA PRO A 63 -6.15 11.17 -9.99
C PRO A 63 -5.31 12.27 -10.67
N LEU A 64 -5.85 13.48 -10.69
CA LEU A 64 -5.14 14.68 -11.10
C LEU A 64 -4.03 14.99 -10.10
N ARG A 65 -3.01 15.73 -10.58
CA ARG A 65 -1.91 16.18 -9.70
C ARG A 65 -2.43 16.98 -8.51
N GLU A 66 -3.41 17.85 -8.73
CA GLU A 66 -4.05 18.66 -7.68
C GLU A 66 -4.78 17.79 -6.64
N GLU A 67 -5.47 16.73 -7.08
CA GLU A 67 -6.12 15.78 -6.16
C GLU A 67 -5.09 15.05 -5.28
N ILE A 68 -3.94 14.66 -5.85
CA ILE A 68 -2.84 14.05 -5.10
C ILE A 68 -2.29 15.04 -4.07
N LEU A 69 -2.04 16.29 -4.47
CA LEU A 69 -1.51 17.33 -3.58
C LEU A 69 -2.48 17.62 -2.43
N ASN A 70 -3.78 17.79 -2.73
CA ASN A 70 -4.82 18.02 -1.73
C ASN A 70 -4.95 16.83 -0.76
N CYS A 71 -4.91 15.60 -1.28
CA CYS A 71 -4.96 14.40 -0.43
C CYS A 71 -3.68 14.17 0.38
N ASN A 72 -2.52 14.69 -0.06
CA ASN A 72 -1.25 14.46 0.62
C ASN A 72 -1.24 15.04 2.03
N TYR A 73 -1.95 16.14 2.27
CA TYR A 73 -2.16 16.69 3.61
C TYR A 73 -2.74 15.65 4.58
N PHE A 74 -3.77 14.92 4.15
CA PHE A 74 -4.42 13.89 4.95
C PHE A 74 -3.53 12.65 5.10
N LEU A 75 -2.87 12.22 4.03
CA LEU A 75 -1.91 11.12 4.07
C LEU A 75 -0.78 11.40 5.09
N ARG A 76 -0.22 12.61 5.06
CA ARG A 76 0.82 13.02 6.01
C ARG A 76 0.31 12.96 7.43
N LYS A 77 -0.86 13.52 7.73
CA LYS A 77 -1.44 13.46 9.08
C LYS A 77 -1.66 12.03 9.56
N GLU A 78 -2.17 11.17 8.69
CA GLU A 78 -2.41 9.76 8.97
C GLU A 78 -1.10 9.03 9.31
N ILE A 79 -0.07 9.16 8.46
CA ILE A 79 1.27 8.58 8.70
C ILE A 79 1.85 9.07 10.04
N MET A 80 1.77 10.38 10.31
CA MET A 80 2.30 10.96 11.55
C MET A 80 1.52 10.52 12.80
N SER A 81 0.25 10.13 12.66
CA SER A 81 -0.58 9.64 13.77
C SER A 81 -0.26 8.19 14.15
N LEU A 82 0.37 7.42 13.26
CA LEU A 82 0.79 6.04 13.51
C LEU A 82 2.13 6.01 14.29
N ARG A 83 2.04 6.16 15.61
CA ARG A 83 3.21 6.27 16.52
C ARG A 83 4.19 5.10 16.41
N ASN A 84 3.68 3.89 16.23
CA ASN A 84 4.49 2.66 16.15
C ASN A 84 4.87 2.28 14.71
N LEU A 85 4.58 3.13 13.72
CA LEU A 85 4.93 2.86 12.33
C LEU A 85 6.45 2.79 12.17
N LYS A 86 6.98 1.68 11.64
CA LYS A 86 8.42 1.54 11.33
C LYS A 86 8.69 1.51 9.82
N VAL A 87 7.81 0.83 9.07
CA VAL A 87 7.98 0.58 7.63
C VAL A 87 6.71 0.97 6.88
N ILE A 88 6.86 1.59 5.71
CA ILE A 88 5.78 1.91 4.77
C ILE A 88 6.06 1.20 3.45
N LEU A 89 5.20 0.24 3.08
CA LEU A 89 5.22 -0.38 1.77
C LEU A 89 4.29 0.37 0.82
N ALA A 90 4.87 1.06 -0.16
CA ALA A 90 4.12 1.81 -1.16
C ALA A 90 3.93 1.00 -2.45
N LEU A 91 2.67 0.83 -2.85
CA LEU A 91 2.28 0.02 -4.01
C LEU A 91 2.08 0.91 -5.25
N GLY A 92 3.07 0.90 -6.13
CA GLY A 92 3.11 1.68 -7.36
C GLY A 92 3.76 3.05 -7.20
N LYS A 93 4.16 3.64 -8.34
CA LYS A 93 4.89 4.91 -8.39
C LYS A 93 4.14 6.06 -7.71
N MET A 94 2.85 6.20 -7.98
CA MET A 94 2.04 7.29 -7.42
C MET A 94 1.96 7.22 -5.89
N ALA A 95 1.75 6.03 -5.33
CA ALA A 95 1.74 5.84 -3.88
C ALA A 95 3.11 6.15 -3.28
N PHE A 96 4.18 5.66 -3.91
CA PHE A 96 5.56 5.88 -3.46
C PHE A 96 5.94 7.37 -3.46
N ASP A 97 5.68 8.06 -4.57
CA ASP A 97 5.93 9.49 -4.69
C ASP A 97 5.11 10.29 -3.66
N SER A 98 3.85 9.88 -3.39
CA SER A 98 2.99 10.51 -2.37
C SER A 98 3.53 10.32 -0.95
N VAL A 99 4.08 9.14 -0.63
CA VAL A 99 4.71 8.90 0.67
C VAL A 99 5.96 9.77 0.82
N CYS A 100 6.85 9.79 -0.18
CA CYS A 100 8.04 10.65 -0.12
C CYS A 100 7.67 12.14 -0.01
N MET A 101 6.65 12.59 -0.74
CA MET A 101 6.09 13.94 -0.59
C MET A 101 5.57 14.20 0.83
N ALA A 102 4.88 13.24 1.46
CA ALA A 102 4.38 13.39 2.82
C ALA A 102 5.51 13.60 3.83
N PHE A 103 6.71 13.07 3.57
CA PHE A 103 7.92 13.32 4.37
C PHE A 103 8.74 14.54 3.92
N ASN A 104 8.36 15.21 2.83
CA ASN A 104 9.13 16.27 2.16
C ASN A 104 10.49 15.79 1.62
N GLU A 105 10.52 14.58 1.05
CA GLU A 105 11.70 13.95 0.48
C GLU A 105 11.57 13.72 -1.03
N LYS A 106 12.72 13.68 -1.73
CA LYS A 106 12.80 13.34 -3.16
C LYS A 106 13.37 11.94 -3.34
N CYS A 107 12.50 10.98 -3.62
CA CYS A 107 12.86 9.58 -3.87
C CYS A 107 12.70 9.22 -5.35
N LYS A 108 13.45 8.22 -5.82
CA LYS A 108 13.23 7.61 -7.15
C LYS A 108 12.55 6.26 -6.97
N PHE A 109 11.45 6.04 -7.68
CA PHE A 109 10.70 4.80 -7.61
C PHE A 109 11.36 3.68 -8.42
N SER A 110 11.52 2.51 -7.79
CA SER A 110 11.70 1.22 -8.44
C SER A 110 11.13 0.11 -7.56
N HIS A 111 10.89 -1.07 -8.13
CA HIS A 111 10.44 -2.23 -7.36
C HIS A 111 11.58 -2.76 -6.47
N GLY A 112 11.32 -2.94 -5.18
CA GLY A 112 12.29 -3.41 -4.18
C GLY A 112 13.16 -2.31 -3.56
N VAL A 113 13.00 -1.05 -3.98
CA VAL A 113 13.76 0.09 -3.42
C VAL A 113 13.42 0.29 -1.95
N VAL A 114 14.41 0.71 -1.16
CA VAL A 114 14.25 1.06 0.25
C VAL A 114 14.94 2.38 0.51
N TYR A 115 14.23 3.30 1.15
CA TYR A 115 14.78 4.56 1.67
C TYR A 115 14.64 4.60 3.18
N ASP A 116 15.64 5.16 3.86
CA ASP A 116 15.52 5.57 5.26
C ASP A 116 15.18 7.06 5.29
N VAL A 117 14.01 7.39 5.85
CA VAL A 117 13.50 8.75 5.90
C VAL A 117 12.98 9.01 7.31
N LYS A 118 13.69 9.88 8.03
CA LYS A 118 13.30 10.35 9.38
C LYS A 118 13.01 9.17 10.33
N GLY A 119 13.85 8.14 10.28
CA GLY A 119 13.73 6.94 11.11
C GLY A 119 12.63 5.97 10.67
N LYS A 120 12.09 6.11 9.45
CA LYS A 120 11.11 5.19 8.85
C LYS A 120 11.69 4.61 7.57
N LYS A 121 11.44 3.32 7.32
CA LYS A 121 11.77 2.69 6.04
C LYS A 121 10.62 2.87 5.05
N ILE A 122 10.89 3.45 3.87
CA ILE A 122 9.93 3.53 2.76
C ILE A 122 10.35 2.50 1.70
N VAL A 123 9.49 1.52 1.45
CA VAL A 123 9.73 0.43 0.50
C VAL A 123 8.83 0.61 -0.73
N GLY A 124 9.41 0.56 -1.92
CA GLY A 124 8.65 0.63 -3.18
C GLY A 124 8.36 -0.75 -3.77
N SER A 125 7.12 -0.98 -4.20
CA SER A 125 6.76 -2.16 -5.01
C SER A 125 5.96 -1.73 -6.23
N TYR A 126 5.93 -2.53 -7.30
CA TYR A 126 4.93 -2.34 -8.34
C TYR A 126 3.54 -2.61 -7.74
N HIS A 127 2.54 -1.88 -8.22
CA HIS A 127 1.16 -2.09 -7.80
C HIS A 127 0.65 -3.43 -8.36
N PRO A 128 -0.04 -4.28 -7.59
CA PRO A 128 -0.63 -5.53 -8.09
C PRO A 128 -1.90 -5.26 -8.90
N SER A 129 -1.83 -4.37 -9.90
CA SER A 129 -2.91 -4.15 -10.85
C SER A 129 -2.95 -5.28 -11.88
N ALA A 130 -4.12 -5.53 -12.46
CA ALA A 130 -4.27 -6.52 -13.54
C ALA A 130 -3.28 -6.28 -14.69
N GLN A 131 -2.95 -5.02 -15.00
CA GLN A 131 -1.95 -4.69 -16.01
C GLN A 131 -0.56 -5.23 -15.65
N ASN A 132 -0.10 -5.03 -14.41
CA ASN A 132 1.23 -5.50 -14.00
C ASN A 132 1.28 -7.01 -13.81
N THR A 133 0.21 -7.63 -13.31
CA THR A 133 0.17 -9.06 -13.01
C THR A 133 -0.02 -9.90 -14.27
N LYS A 134 -0.92 -9.50 -15.18
CA LYS A 134 -1.15 -10.22 -16.45
C LYS A 134 0.03 -10.12 -17.43
N THR A 135 0.80 -9.03 -17.39
CA THR A 135 1.98 -8.85 -18.26
C THR A 135 3.25 -9.49 -17.71
N GLY A 136 3.21 -10.09 -16.50
CA GLY A 136 4.38 -10.64 -15.84
C GLY A 136 5.34 -9.60 -15.26
N ARG A 137 5.05 -8.30 -15.38
CA ARG A 137 5.85 -7.23 -14.78
C ARG A 137 5.93 -7.35 -13.26
N LEU A 138 4.88 -7.90 -12.64
CA LEU A 138 4.85 -8.29 -11.24
C LEU A 138 4.35 -9.73 -11.11
N THR A 139 5.20 -10.63 -10.61
CA THR A 139 4.83 -12.00 -10.28
C THR A 139 4.49 -12.11 -8.79
N TRP A 140 3.78 -13.17 -8.39
CA TRP A 140 3.48 -13.41 -6.97
C TRP A 140 4.77 -13.49 -6.15
N GLU A 141 5.76 -14.20 -6.69
CA GLU A 141 7.06 -14.38 -6.06
C GLU A 141 7.80 -13.05 -5.87
N SER A 142 7.90 -12.21 -6.90
CA SER A 142 8.59 -10.91 -6.77
C SER A 142 7.84 -9.95 -5.85
N PHE A 143 6.50 -10.00 -5.85
CA PHE A 143 5.71 -9.26 -4.88
C PHE A 143 5.98 -9.72 -3.45
N MET A 144 5.95 -11.03 -3.19
CA MET A 144 6.21 -11.61 -1.87
C MET A 144 7.64 -11.37 -1.38
N GLN A 145 8.64 -11.34 -2.27
CA GLN A 145 10.01 -10.95 -1.91
C GLN A 145 10.04 -9.53 -1.30
N VAL A 146 9.35 -8.57 -1.92
CA VAL A 146 9.30 -7.18 -1.40
C VAL A 146 8.47 -7.09 -0.12
N VAL A 147 7.36 -7.82 -0.02
CA VAL A 147 6.52 -7.86 1.20
C VAL A 147 7.29 -8.47 2.37
N ARG A 148 8.00 -9.59 2.17
CA ARG A 148 8.87 -10.21 3.19
C ARG A 148 9.98 -9.27 3.61
N LYS A 149 10.65 -8.62 2.66
CA LYS A 149 11.68 -7.61 2.95
C LYS A 149 11.12 -6.48 3.83
N ALA A 150 9.93 -5.95 3.49
CA ALA A 150 9.28 -4.92 4.29
C ALA A 150 8.95 -5.42 5.71
N TYR A 151 8.52 -6.67 5.85
CA TYR A 151 8.24 -7.29 7.15
C TYR A 151 9.50 -7.46 8.00
N GLU A 152 10.60 -7.98 7.44
CA GLU A 152 11.86 -8.15 8.18
C GLU A 152 12.42 -6.80 8.66
N LEU A 153 12.32 -5.75 7.85
CA LEU A 153 12.70 -4.39 8.25
C LEU A 153 11.92 -3.86 9.47
N THR A 154 10.76 -4.43 9.82
CA THR A 154 10.04 -4.04 11.05
C THR A 154 10.68 -4.58 12.33
N LYS A 155 11.50 -5.63 12.20
CA LYS A 155 12.18 -6.32 13.31
C LYS A 155 13.59 -5.76 13.58
N GLU A 156 14.19 -5.09 12.60
CA GLU A 156 15.54 -4.51 12.67
C GLU A 156 15.62 -3.20 13.51
N SER A 157 14.70 -2.97 14.46
CA SER A 157 14.66 -1.73 15.25
C SER A 157 14.18 -1.96 16.67
#